data_AF-A0A2R7M9W0-F1
#
_entry.id   AF-A0A2R7M9W0-F1
#
_cell.length_a   1.000
_cell.length_b   1.000
_cell.length_c   1.000
_cell.angle_alpha   90.00
_cell.angle_beta   90.00
_cell.angle_gamma   90.00
#
_symmetry.space_group_name_H-M   'P 1'
#
loop_
_entity.id
_entity.type
_entity.pdbx_description
1 polymer ?
#
loop_
_entity_poly.entity_id
_entity_poly.type
_entity_poly.pdbx_seq_one_letter_code
_entity_poly.pdbx_strand_id
1 'polypeptide(L)'
;KALTAPAITELLAKSDEFDLQDVIPYILQNLYIHQIKQGKYKNLFSAIDHYMNGNATLGNKILQDFIALYHIESFKALWMLKATKKYLYAYGLHPQHNDYKCLTLEYFIKKNKYRGSFALRDMVHNYIRLSLHEERKINIAEISHFWCKYYNRKDYSMYSLDVTLKIFQDKDFINPLRSIELINQIQNISEKGYRELLASYIKQHPADIIHFINENFDAADLSISWLDLPTDYINLLPNNIFQRALNGILRTHSYDKKIDYIDVSNVLGSSRENELKSVMAMFGYRINVEEESPELKILKNKAVDFVTFPQDKNSARMKSDSASRFKEGILKQEDKALIKEKALKSYDVAGFANQNYSALADSEIFKLFSKEDIRKNIKLILYNAMIGKMESLSSFHLLYIYPGNLLKIIDDNEIEIDYPLFFKSFTVFLELSLLNSAFQD
;
A
#
# COMPACT_ATOMS: atom_id res chain seq x y z
N LYS A 1 -22.95 -17.74 28.65
CA LYS A 1 -23.48 -17.62 30.03
C LYS A 1 -23.37 -16.16 30.43
N ALA A 2 -24.36 -15.64 31.18
CA ALA A 2 -24.33 -14.28 31.67
C ALA A 2 -23.16 -14.08 32.65
N LEU A 3 -22.40 -13.00 32.47
CA LEU A 3 -21.39 -12.57 33.43
C LEU A 3 -22.09 -12.03 34.67
N THR A 4 -21.59 -12.41 35.84
CA THR A 4 -22.05 -11.89 37.13
C THR A 4 -21.31 -10.59 37.45
N ALA A 5 -21.88 -9.74 38.31
CA ALA A 5 -21.21 -8.50 38.73
C ALA A 5 -19.83 -8.75 39.41
N PRO A 6 -19.64 -9.80 40.23
CA PRO A 6 -18.30 -10.17 40.71
C PRO A 6 -17.33 -10.50 39.57
N ALA A 7 -17.75 -11.31 38.59
CA ALA A 7 -16.89 -11.69 37.46
C ALA A 7 -16.49 -10.49 36.59
N ILE A 8 -17.41 -9.54 36.35
CA ILE A 8 -17.09 -8.29 35.64
C ILE A 8 -16.08 -7.46 36.45
N THR A 9 -16.28 -7.35 37.77
CA THR A 9 -15.35 -6.62 38.64
C THR A 9 -13.95 -7.25 38.62
N GLU A 10 -13.88 -8.57 38.64
CA GLU A 10 -12.62 -9.32 38.58
C GLU A 10 -11.91 -9.13 37.23
N LEU A 11 -12.64 -9.21 36.11
CA LEU A 11 -12.08 -8.97 34.77
C LEU A 11 -11.48 -7.56 34.68
N LEU A 12 -12.22 -6.54 35.11
CA LEU A 12 -11.74 -5.16 35.07
C LEU A 12 -10.54 -4.90 35.98
N ALA A 13 -10.45 -5.62 37.11
CA ALA A 13 -9.34 -5.45 38.06
C ALA A 13 -8.06 -6.18 37.64
N LYS A 14 -8.16 -7.24 36.83
CA LYS A 14 -7.02 -8.04 36.36
C LYS A 14 -6.42 -7.55 35.04
N SER A 15 -7.11 -6.65 34.34
CA SER A 15 -6.70 -6.12 33.04
C SER A 15 -5.95 -4.80 33.19
N ASP A 16 -4.88 -4.64 32.41
CA ASP A 16 -4.24 -3.35 32.23
C ASP A 16 -4.98 -2.48 31.18
N GLU A 17 -4.50 -1.26 30.94
CA GLU A 17 -5.13 -0.35 29.97
C GLU A 17 -5.19 -0.93 28.55
N PHE A 18 -4.23 -1.78 28.18
CA PHE A 18 -4.17 -2.41 26.87
C PHE A 18 -5.24 -3.51 26.76
N ASP A 19 -5.31 -4.40 27.74
CA ASP A 19 -6.29 -5.48 27.81
C ASP A 19 -7.74 -4.98 27.90
N LEU A 20 -7.94 -3.85 28.59
CA LEU A 20 -9.27 -3.25 28.74
C LEU A 20 -9.92 -2.87 27.40
N GLN A 21 -9.13 -2.67 26.34
CA GLN A 21 -9.62 -2.41 24.99
C GLN A 21 -10.45 -3.56 24.41
N ASP A 22 -10.17 -4.81 24.83
CA ASP A 22 -10.90 -6.00 24.41
C ASP A 22 -11.90 -6.48 25.48
N VAL A 23 -11.54 -6.32 26.76
CA VAL A 23 -12.39 -6.75 27.88
C VAL A 23 -13.67 -5.92 27.98
N ILE A 24 -13.61 -4.60 27.78
CA ILE A 24 -14.80 -3.74 27.84
C ILE A 24 -15.79 -4.10 26.72
N PRO A 25 -15.40 -4.23 25.44
CA PRO A 25 -16.30 -4.73 24.40
C PRO A 25 -16.94 -6.07 24.71
N TYR A 26 -16.19 -7.02 25.29
CA TYR A 26 -16.71 -8.32 25.71
C TYR A 26 -17.78 -8.20 26.82
N ILE A 27 -17.56 -7.33 27.82
CA ILE A 27 -18.53 -7.05 28.87
C ILE A 27 -19.80 -6.42 28.28
N LEU A 28 -19.66 -5.37 27.47
CA LEU A 28 -20.79 -4.69 26.81
C LEU A 28 -21.63 -5.68 25.99
N GLN A 29 -20.96 -6.54 25.23
CA GLN A 29 -21.59 -7.59 24.45
C GLN A 29 -22.38 -8.55 25.33
N ASN A 30 -21.78 -9.05 26.42
CA ASN A 30 -22.43 -10.00 27.31
C ASN A 30 -23.67 -9.40 28.00
N LEU A 31 -23.54 -8.17 28.51
CA LEU A 31 -24.63 -7.42 29.13
C LEU A 31 -25.79 -7.25 28.15
N TYR A 32 -25.49 -6.91 26.90
CA TYR A 32 -26.50 -6.72 25.85
C TYR A 32 -27.21 -8.02 25.47
N ILE A 33 -26.45 -9.10 25.20
CA ILE A 33 -27.01 -10.40 24.83
C ILE A 33 -27.92 -10.95 25.93
N HIS A 34 -27.53 -10.80 27.20
CA HIS A 34 -28.27 -11.32 28.34
C HIS A 34 -29.28 -10.31 28.92
N GLN A 35 -29.45 -9.14 28.29
CA GLN A 35 -30.41 -8.10 28.70
C GLN A 35 -30.28 -7.70 30.18
N ILE A 36 -29.04 -7.52 30.66
CA ILE A 36 -28.76 -7.16 32.05
C ILE A 36 -28.87 -5.63 32.21
N LYS A 37 -30.10 -5.16 32.47
CA LYS A 37 -30.45 -3.72 32.51
C LYS A 37 -30.30 -3.05 33.88
N GLN A 38 -30.00 -3.84 34.92
CA GLN A 38 -30.02 -3.40 36.31
C GLN A 38 -28.72 -3.79 37.05
N GLY A 39 -28.48 -3.18 38.21
CA GLY A 39 -27.31 -3.46 39.05
C GLY A 39 -26.09 -2.58 38.75
N LYS A 40 -24.94 -2.98 39.30
CA LYS A 40 -23.68 -2.20 39.32
C LYS A 40 -23.23 -1.70 37.94
N TYR A 41 -23.47 -2.48 36.89
CA TYR A 41 -23.01 -2.20 35.53
C TYR A 41 -24.13 -1.75 34.57
N LYS A 42 -25.27 -1.27 35.09
CA LYS A 42 -26.40 -0.81 34.25
C LYS A 42 -26.02 0.30 33.25
N ASN A 43 -25.06 1.15 33.60
CA ASN A 43 -24.60 2.23 32.72
C ASN A 43 -23.89 1.69 31.48
N LEU A 44 -23.14 0.59 31.61
CA LEU A 44 -22.52 -0.08 30.48
C LEU A 44 -23.58 -0.66 29.52
N PHE A 45 -24.62 -1.29 30.04
CA PHE A 45 -25.76 -1.72 29.22
C PHE A 45 -26.42 -0.53 28.51
N SER A 46 -26.69 0.56 29.24
CA SER A 46 -27.30 1.78 28.69
C SER A 46 -26.45 2.37 27.55
N ALA A 47 -25.13 2.39 27.71
CA ALA A 47 -24.21 2.89 26.70
C ALA A 47 -24.35 2.14 25.37
N ILE A 48 -24.29 0.80 25.40
CA ILE A 48 -24.42 -0.01 24.19
C ILE A 48 -25.85 0.01 23.64
N ASP A 49 -26.88 0.04 24.48
CA ASP A 49 -28.27 0.08 24.02
C ASP A 49 -28.60 1.39 23.28
N HIS A 50 -28.20 2.54 23.83
CA HIS A 50 -28.33 3.82 23.13
C HIS A 50 -27.56 3.83 21.80
N TYR A 51 -26.34 3.28 21.79
CA TYR A 51 -25.53 3.21 20.57
C TYR A 51 -26.18 2.31 19.50
N MET A 52 -26.72 1.16 19.88
CA MET A 52 -27.38 0.22 18.95
C MET A 52 -28.70 0.78 18.40
N ASN A 53 -29.41 1.59 19.18
CA ASN A 53 -30.70 2.20 18.82
C ASN A 53 -30.56 3.59 18.15
N GLY A 54 -29.37 3.92 17.63
CA GLY A 54 -29.15 5.13 16.82
C GLY A 54 -28.77 6.39 17.60
N ASN A 55 -28.73 6.35 18.93
CA ASN A 55 -28.25 7.47 19.76
C ASN A 55 -26.77 7.30 20.11
N ALA A 56 -25.93 7.39 19.09
CA ALA A 56 -24.48 7.17 19.22
C ALA A 56 -23.80 8.17 20.17
N THR A 57 -24.23 9.44 20.17
CA THR A 57 -23.67 10.50 21.02
C THR A 57 -23.87 10.20 22.50
N LEU A 58 -25.10 9.84 22.90
CA LEU A 58 -25.39 9.52 24.30
C LEU A 58 -24.67 8.22 24.73
N GLY A 59 -24.72 7.19 23.89
CA GLY A 59 -24.02 5.93 24.16
C GLY A 59 -22.51 6.13 24.35
N ASN A 60 -21.89 6.94 23.49
CA ASN A 60 -20.48 7.30 23.58
C ASN A 60 -20.16 8.07 24.87
N LYS A 61 -20.98 9.06 25.23
CA LYS A 61 -20.78 9.85 26.46
C LYS A 61 -20.83 8.97 27.71
N ILE A 62 -21.84 8.09 27.82
CA ILE A 62 -21.97 7.19 28.98
C ILE A 62 -20.76 6.27 29.09
N LEU A 63 -20.24 5.76 27.97
CA LEU A 63 -19.05 4.92 27.99
C LEU A 63 -17.79 5.73 28.33
N GLN A 64 -17.64 6.95 27.82
CA GLN A 64 -16.54 7.85 28.18
C GLN A 64 -16.46 8.07 29.70
N ASP A 65 -17.59 8.36 30.34
CA ASP A 65 -17.66 8.55 31.78
C ASP A 65 -17.21 7.29 32.55
N PHE A 66 -17.54 6.10 32.03
CA PHE A 66 -17.11 4.84 32.64
C PHE A 66 -15.61 4.57 32.45
N ILE A 67 -15.09 4.70 31.23
CA ILE A 67 -13.69 4.35 30.93
C ILE A 67 -12.70 5.35 31.52
N ALA A 68 -13.14 6.58 31.80
CA ALA A 68 -12.34 7.58 32.51
C ALA A 68 -11.91 7.11 33.91
N LEU A 69 -12.70 6.23 34.55
CA LEU A 69 -12.37 5.60 35.84
C LEU A 69 -11.12 4.71 35.76
N TYR A 70 -10.71 4.34 34.54
CA TYR A 70 -9.57 3.47 34.24
C TYR A 70 -8.48 4.21 33.46
N HIS A 71 -8.51 5.55 33.42
CA HIS A 71 -7.56 6.40 32.71
C HIS A 71 -7.44 6.13 31.19
N ILE A 72 -8.49 5.56 30.59
CA ILE A 72 -8.54 5.30 29.15
C ILE A 72 -8.95 6.57 28.41
N GLU A 73 -8.23 6.89 27.33
CA GLU A 73 -8.51 8.06 26.49
C GLU A 73 -9.94 8.05 25.92
N SER A 74 -10.61 9.19 25.99
CA SER A 74 -12.05 9.32 25.70
C SER A 74 -12.43 8.96 24.25
N PHE A 75 -11.52 9.10 23.28
CA PHE A 75 -11.79 8.73 21.89
C PHE A 75 -11.90 7.21 21.71
N LYS A 76 -11.31 6.40 22.60
CA LYS A 76 -11.35 4.93 22.54
C LYS A 76 -12.75 4.37 22.83
N ALA A 77 -13.62 5.13 23.52
CA ALA A 77 -15.01 4.72 23.78
C ALA A 77 -15.78 4.40 22.48
N LEU A 78 -15.65 5.25 21.47
CA LEU A 78 -16.33 5.03 20.19
C LEU A 78 -15.81 3.77 19.48
N TRP A 79 -14.52 3.49 19.61
CA TRP A 79 -13.92 2.28 19.04
C TRP A 79 -14.45 1.02 19.73
N MET A 80 -14.55 1.03 21.06
CA MET A 80 -15.14 -0.06 21.84
C MET A 80 -16.60 -0.31 21.45
N LEU A 81 -17.43 0.74 21.34
CA LEU A 81 -18.84 0.61 20.90
C LEU A 81 -18.95 0.06 19.48
N LYS A 82 -18.10 0.51 18.55
CA LYS A 82 -18.03 -0.04 17.19
C LYS A 82 -17.64 -1.53 17.20
N ALA A 83 -16.67 -1.92 18.02
CA ALA A 83 -16.26 -3.31 18.19
C ALA A 83 -17.41 -4.16 18.76
N THR A 84 -18.06 -3.71 19.83
CA THR A 84 -19.22 -4.39 20.42
C THR A 84 -20.34 -4.57 19.41
N LYS A 85 -20.70 -3.52 18.65
CA LYS A 85 -21.71 -3.62 17.58
C LYS A 85 -21.35 -4.67 16.53
N LYS A 86 -20.08 -4.73 16.10
CA LYS A 86 -19.59 -5.75 15.16
C LYS A 86 -19.78 -7.16 15.73
N TYR A 87 -19.47 -7.38 17.00
CA TYR A 87 -19.69 -8.68 17.65
C TYR A 87 -21.19 -9.01 17.73
N LEU A 88 -22.03 -8.09 18.20
CA LEU A 88 -23.47 -8.32 18.30
C LEU A 88 -24.09 -8.70 16.94
N TYR A 89 -23.68 -8.04 15.85
CA TYR A 89 -24.10 -8.45 14.51
C TYR A 89 -23.55 -9.82 14.11
N ALA A 90 -22.30 -10.15 14.43
CA ALA A 90 -21.75 -11.48 14.16
C ALA A 90 -22.49 -12.61 14.92
N TYR A 91 -23.14 -12.29 16.05
CA TYR A 91 -24.03 -13.20 16.78
C TYR A 91 -25.47 -13.26 16.22
N GLY A 92 -25.76 -12.53 15.14
CA GLY A 92 -27.07 -12.57 14.48
C GLY A 92 -28.14 -11.67 15.09
N LEU A 93 -27.79 -10.80 16.05
CA LEU A 93 -28.72 -9.83 16.63
C LEU A 93 -29.10 -8.75 15.59
N HIS A 94 -30.26 -8.10 15.81
CA HIS A 94 -30.82 -7.07 14.94
C HIS A 94 -31.01 -7.51 13.49
N PRO A 95 -31.78 -8.58 13.23
CA PRO A 95 -31.81 -9.25 11.93
C PRO A 95 -32.20 -8.34 10.76
N GLN A 96 -33.00 -7.30 11.00
CA GLN A 96 -33.46 -6.35 9.96
C GLN A 96 -32.36 -5.36 9.53
N HIS A 97 -31.30 -5.20 10.32
CA HIS A 97 -30.20 -4.26 10.07
C HIS A 97 -28.84 -4.96 10.01
N ASN A 98 -28.85 -6.29 10.04
CA ASN A 98 -27.66 -7.09 10.12
C ASN A 98 -27.30 -7.66 8.74
N ASP A 99 -26.27 -7.08 8.13
CA ASP A 99 -25.77 -7.48 6.82
C ASP A 99 -25.39 -8.96 6.73
N TYR A 100 -24.99 -9.61 7.84
CA TYR A 100 -24.70 -11.06 7.85
C TYR A 100 -25.95 -11.92 7.58
N LYS A 101 -27.15 -11.34 7.70
CA LYS A 101 -28.45 -11.99 7.51
C LYS A 101 -29.24 -11.41 6.33
N CYS A 102 -29.10 -10.10 6.08
CA CYS A 102 -29.86 -9.39 5.05
C CYS A 102 -29.28 -9.50 3.64
N LEU A 103 -28.02 -9.89 3.49
CA LEU A 103 -27.32 -9.96 2.21
C LEU A 103 -26.96 -11.40 1.86
N THR A 104 -26.83 -11.69 0.56
CA THR A 104 -26.10 -12.88 0.11
C THR A 104 -24.61 -12.74 0.39
N LEU A 105 -23.84 -13.83 0.30
CA LEU A 105 -22.40 -13.79 0.55
C LEU A 105 -21.71 -12.89 -0.48
N GLU A 106 -22.11 -12.96 -1.75
CA GLU A 106 -21.64 -12.07 -2.81
C GLU A 106 -21.89 -10.58 -2.49
N TYR A 107 -23.13 -10.20 -2.20
CA TYR A 107 -23.47 -8.79 -1.90
C TYR A 107 -22.78 -8.32 -0.61
N PHE A 108 -22.62 -9.20 0.38
CA PHE A 108 -21.88 -8.90 1.60
C PHE A 108 -20.41 -8.58 1.31
N ILE A 109 -19.75 -9.39 0.49
CA ILE A 109 -18.35 -9.19 0.06
C ILE A 109 -18.23 -7.87 -0.71
N LYS A 110 -19.07 -7.66 -1.73
CA LYS A 110 -19.05 -6.44 -2.58
C LYS A 110 -19.31 -5.17 -1.78
N LYS A 111 -20.27 -5.18 -0.85
CA LYS A 111 -20.57 -4.04 0.04
C LYS A 111 -19.37 -3.65 0.91
N ASN A 112 -18.55 -4.61 1.28
CA ASN A 112 -17.39 -4.41 2.16
C ASN A 112 -16.05 -4.35 1.39
N LYS A 113 -16.06 -4.19 0.06
CA LYS A 113 -14.87 -4.25 -0.80
C LYS A 113 -13.74 -3.28 -0.43
N TYR A 114 -14.10 -2.11 0.10
CA TYR A 114 -13.18 -1.05 0.52
C TYR A 114 -12.34 -1.41 1.74
N ARG A 115 -12.72 -2.47 2.48
CA ARG A 115 -11.93 -2.96 3.60
C ARG A 115 -10.72 -3.74 3.12
N GLY A 116 -9.69 -3.78 3.95
CA GLY A 116 -8.56 -4.66 3.74
C GLY A 116 -8.92 -6.15 3.68
N SER A 117 -8.17 -6.96 2.94
CA SER A 117 -8.36 -8.40 2.81
C SER A 117 -8.39 -9.12 4.16
N PHE A 118 -7.56 -8.72 5.13
CA PHE A 118 -7.59 -9.29 6.48
C PHE A 118 -8.89 -8.99 7.22
N ALA A 119 -9.35 -7.74 7.20
CA ALA A 119 -10.60 -7.34 7.84
C ALA A 119 -11.80 -8.00 7.17
N LEU A 120 -11.80 -8.08 5.83
CA LEU A 120 -12.87 -8.72 5.07
C LEU A 120 -12.88 -10.24 5.27
N ARG A 121 -11.72 -10.90 5.36
CA ARG A 121 -11.61 -12.32 5.72
C ARG A 121 -12.35 -12.63 7.00
N ASP A 122 -12.09 -11.85 8.06
CA ASP A 122 -12.71 -12.08 9.37
C ASP A 122 -14.23 -11.87 9.32
N MET A 123 -14.69 -10.91 8.51
CA MET A 123 -16.11 -10.68 8.27
C MET A 123 -16.76 -11.83 7.48
N VAL A 124 -16.14 -12.32 6.41
CA VAL A 124 -16.60 -13.48 5.64
C VAL A 124 -16.64 -14.74 6.52
N HIS A 125 -15.63 -14.96 7.36
CA HIS A 125 -15.64 -16.06 8.33
C HIS A 125 -16.82 -15.95 9.32
N ASN A 126 -17.10 -14.76 9.84
CA ASN A 126 -18.25 -14.55 10.73
C ASN A 126 -19.59 -14.77 10.02
N TYR A 127 -19.71 -14.34 8.76
CA TYR A 127 -20.89 -14.61 7.93
C TYR A 127 -21.17 -16.11 7.83
N ILE A 128 -20.13 -16.89 7.48
CA ILE A 128 -20.25 -18.35 7.30
C ILE A 128 -20.54 -19.04 8.64
N ARG A 129 -19.84 -18.66 9.72
CA ARG A 129 -20.07 -19.21 11.06
C ARG A 129 -21.49 -18.97 11.55
N LEU A 130 -22.01 -17.75 11.37
CA LEU A 130 -23.38 -17.43 11.74
C LEU A 130 -24.37 -18.23 10.90
N SER A 131 -24.15 -18.32 9.58
CA SER A 131 -25.00 -19.11 8.69
C SER A 131 -25.05 -20.59 9.09
N LEU A 132 -23.89 -21.17 9.46
CA LEU A 132 -23.80 -22.54 9.96
C LEU A 132 -24.51 -22.71 11.30
N HIS A 133 -24.29 -21.78 12.25
CA HIS A 133 -24.93 -21.81 13.57
C HIS A 133 -26.46 -21.73 13.50
N GLU A 134 -26.99 -20.96 12.54
CA GLU A 134 -28.42 -20.78 12.30
C GLU A 134 -29.00 -21.77 11.28
N GLU A 135 -28.21 -22.73 10.80
CA GLU A 135 -28.60 -23.70 9.77
C GLU A 135 -29.15 -23.06 8.46
N ARG A 136 -28.69 -21.85 8.14
CA ARG A 136 -29.09 -21.12 6.92
C ARG A 136 -28.40 -21.70 5.70
N LYS A 137 -29.18 -21.97 4.65
CA LYS A 137 -28.65 -22.31 3.32
C LYS A 137 -28.02 -21.06 2.68
N ILE A 138 -26.73 -21.18 2.34
CA ILE A 138 -25.97 -20.15 1.62
C ILE A 138 -25.24 -20.77 0.43
N ASN A 139 -24.96 -19.98 -0.60
CA ASN A 139 -24.11 -20.40 -1.70
C ASN A 139 -22.64 -20.16 -1.35
N ILE A 140 -21.95 -21.17 -0.83
CA ILE A 140 -20.54 -21.03 -0.41
C ILE A 140 -19.59 -20.74 -1.56
N ALA A 141 -19.94 -21.10 -2.81
CA ALA A 141 -19.11 -20.83 -3.97
C ALA A 141 -18.89 -19.33 -4.21
N GLU A 142 -19.77 -18.46 -3.68
CA GLU A 142 -19.62 -17.01 -3.73
C GLU A 142 -18.38 -16.49 -2.98
N ILE A 143 -17.73 -17.31 -2.14
CA ILE A 143 -16.45 -16.98 -1.50
C ILE A 143 -15.33 -16.68 -2.51
N SER A 144 -15.46 -17.16 -3.75
CA SER A 144 -14.52 -16.86 -4.84
C SER A 144 -14.33 -15.35 -5.06
N HIS A 145 -15.38 -14.54 -4.85
CA HIS A 145 -15.30 -13.07 -4.92
C HIS A 145 -14.35 -12.47 -3.89
N PHE A 146 -14.11 -13.15 -2.76
CA PHE A 146 -13.11 -12.75 -1.78
C PHE A 146 -11.72 -13.28 -2.13
N TRP A 147 -11.62 -14.47 -2.74
CA TRP A 147 -10.34 -15.14 -3.02
C TRP A 147 -9.42 -14.32 -3.93
N CYS A 148 -9.99 -13.63 -4.91
CA CYS A 148 -9.24 -12.79 -5.84
C CYS A 148 -8.99 -11.36 -5.33
N LYS A 149 -9.49 -10.99 -4.14
CA LYS A 149 -9.32 -9.65 -3.59
C LYS A 149 -7.84 -9.32 -3.43
N TYR A 150 -7.50 -8.07 -3.76
CA TYR A 150 -6.21 -7.46 -3.47
C TYR A 150 -5.71 -7.76 -2.05
N TYR A 151 -4.51 -8.33 -1.94
CA TYR A 151 -3.93 -8.76 -0.66
C TYR A 151 -3.21 -7.62 0.08
N ASN A 152 -3.76 -7.20 1.22
CA ASN A 152 -3.29 -6.07 2.02
C ASN A 152 -1.80 -6.00 2.30
N ARG A 153 -1.17 -7.11 2.70
CA ARG A 153 0.22 -7.05 3.14
C ARG A 153 1.16 -6.78 1.98
N LYS A 154 0.84 -7.34 0.80
CA LYS A 154 1.54 -7.10 -0.47
C LYS A 154 0.93 -7.97 -1.57
N ASP A 155 0.29 -7.37 -2.57
CA ASP A 155 -0.10 -8.10 -3.79
C ASP A 155 0.79 -7.67 -4.93
N TYR A 156 1.85 -8.43 -5.20
CA TYR A 156 2.91 -8.03 -6.13
C TYR A 156 2.46 -7.86 -7.59
N SER A 157 1.27 -8.33 -7.96
CA SER A 157 0.75 -8.19 -9.33
C SER A 157 0.50 -6.72 -9.74
N MET A 158 0.43 -5.80 -8.77
CA MET A 158 0.22 -4.36 -9.02
C MET A 158 1.53 -3.54 -9.07
N TYR A 159 2.71 -4.19 -9.05
CA TYR A 159 4.01 -3.49 -8.99
C TYR A 159 4.31 -2.61 -10.19
N SER A 160 3.72 -2.92 -11.34
CA SER A 160 3.90 -2.19 -12.60
C SER A 160 2.61 -1.46 -13.02
N LEU A 161 1.74 -1.17 -12.04
CA LEU A 161 0.46 -0.53 -12.29
C LEU A 161 0.64 0.90 -12.81
N ASP A 162 1.61 1.63 -12.28
CA ASP A 162 1.98 2.97 -12.73
C ASP A 162 2.30 3.01 -14.23
N VAL A 163 3.11 2.06 -14.71
CA VAL A 163 3.44 1.90 -16.12
C VAL A 163 2.20 1.54 -16.95
N THR A 164 1.39 0.60 -16.44
CA THR A 164 0.14 0.17 -17.11
C THR A 164 -0.83 1.33 -17.30
N LEU A 165 -1.04 2.13 -16.25
CA LEU A 165 -1.94 3.28 -16.26
C LEU A 165 -1.44 4.37 -17.21
N LYS A 166 -0.14 4.65 -17.21
CA LYS A 166 0.44 5.64 -18.12
C LYS A 166 0.19 5.26 -19.59
N ILE A 167 0.41 4.00 -19.95
CA ILE A 167 0.20 3.53 -21.33
C ILE A 167 -1.28 3.63 -21.71
N PHE A 168 -2.20 3.20 -20.85
CA PHE A 168 -3.63 3.32 -21.15
C PHE A 168 -4.10 4.78 -21.24
N GLN A 169 -3.49 5.67 -20.47
CA GLN A 169 -3.75 7.11 -20.57
C GLN A 169 -3.25 7.68 -21.90
N ASP A 170 -2.06 7.30 -22.36
CA ASP A 170 -1.51 7.75 -23.64
C ASP A 170 -2.31 7.25 -24.85
N LYS A 171 -3.17 6.25 -24.65
CA LYS A 171 -4.12 5.73 -25.63
C LYS A 171 -5.57 6.16 -25.35
N ASP A 172 -5.77 7.16 -24.48
CA ASP A 172 -7.07 7.75 -24.14
C ASP A 172 -8.10 6.77 -23.51
N PHE A 173 -7.68 5.65 -22.91
CA PHE A 173 -8.59 4.73 -22.21
C PHE A 173 -8.91 5.16 -20.78
N ILE A 174 -8.04 5.96 -20.16
CA ILE A 174 -8.19 6.42 -18.78
C ILE A 174 -7.58 7.81 -18.65
N ASN A 175 -8.18 8.68 -17.84
CA ASN A 175 -7.63 10.00 -17.56
C ASN A 175 -6.69 10.00 -16.32
N PRO A 176 -5.87 11.05 -16.13
CA PRO A 176 -4.99 11.14 -14.97
C PRO A 176 -5.71 11.12 -13.62
N LEU A 177 -6.90 11.73 -13.52
CA LEU A 177 -7.69 11.77 -12.29
C LEU A 177 -8.01 10.36 -11.81
N ARG A 178 -8.57 9.52 -12.69
CA ARG A 178 -8.94 8.13 -12.39
C ARG A 178 -7.73 7.26 -12.07
N SER A 179 -6.61 7.48 -12.76
CA SER A 179 -5.35 6.78 -12.47
C SER A 179 -4.85 7.06 -11.05
N ILE A 180 -4.85 8.32 -10.63
CA ILE A 180 -4.42 8.72 -9.28
C ILE A 180 -5.40 8.24 -8.22
N GLU A 181 -6.71 8.31 -8.46
CA GLU A 181 -7.73 7.76 -7.55
C GLU A 181 -7.54 6.26 -7.30
N LEU A 182 -7.28 5.48 -8.36
CA LEU A 182 -7.02 4.05 -8.25
C LEU A 182 -5.73 3.76 -7.46
N ILE A 183 -4.64 4.46 -7.78
CA ILE A 183 -3.37 4.31 -7.05
C ILE A 183 -3.58 4.65 -5.57
N ASN A 184 -4.28 5.75 -5.27
CA ASN A 184 -4.55 6.15 -3.89
C ASN A 184 -5.41 5.12 -3.16
N GLN A 185 -6.42 4.55 -3.82
CA GLN A 185 -7.23 3.45 -3.27
C GLN A 185 -6.36 2.25 -2.87
N ILE A 186 -5.45 1.83 -3.76
CA ILE A 186 -4.55 0.70 -3.52
C ILE A 186 -3.60 1.01 -2.36
N GLN A 187 -2.99 2.19 -2.35
CA GLN A 187 -2.07 2.62 -1.29
C GLN A 187 -2.78 2.66 0.08
N ASN A 188 -4.03 3.13 0.14
CA ASN A 188 -4.82 3.21 1.38
C ASN A 188 -5.24 1.83 1.92
N ILE A 189 -5.41 0.84 1.06
CA ILE A 189 -5.74 -0.55 1.47
C ILE A 189 -4.47 -1.33 1.86
N SER A 190 -3.31 -0.94 1.36
CA SER A 190 -2.04 -1.65 1.54
C SER A 190 -1.42 -1.41 2.91
N GLU A 191 -0.99 -2.48 3.58
CA GLU A 191 -0.20 -2.40 4.83
C GLU A 191 1.27 -2.06 4.52
N LYS A 192 1.82 -2.62 3.43
CA LYS A 192 3.23 -2.45 3.04
C LYS A 192 3.39 -2.37 1.52
N GLY A 193 4.45 -1.69 1.09
CA GLY A 193 5.08 -1.96 -0.21
C GLY A 193 4.57 -1.21 -1.44
N TYR A 194 3.79 -0.13 -1.26
CA TYR A 194 3.24 0.67 -2.37
C TYR A 194 3.39 2.19 -2.25
N ARG A 195 4.14 2.70 -1.26
CA ARG A 195 4.32 4.15 -1.06
C ARG A 195 4.90 4.85 -2.29
N GLU A 196 5.76 4.15 -3.03
CA GLU A 196 6.41 4.68 -4.22
C GLU A 196 5.55 4.64 -5.49
N LEU A 197 4.41 3.96 -5.49
CA LEU A 197 3.63 3.73 -6.71
C LEU A 197 3.15 5.04 -7.34
N LEU A 198 2.61 5.95 -6.53
CA LEU A 198 2.16 7.25 -7.02
C LEU A 198 3.32 8.13 -7.44
N ALA A 199 4.44 8.11 -6.70
CA ALA A 199 5.65 8.82 -7.08
C ALA A 199 6.21 8.31 -8.43
N SER A 200 6.19 7.00 -8.66
CA SER A 200 6.62 6.38 -9.92
C SER A 200 5.71 6.77 -11.10
N TYR A 201 4.40 6.79 -10.89
CA TYR A 201 3.44 7.28 -11.89
C TYR A 201 3.64 8.77 -12.21
N ILE A 202 3.87 9.61 -11.21
CA ILE A 202 4.16 11.04 -11.37
C ILE A 202 5.43 11.24 -12.22
N LYS A 203 6.50 10.47 -11.96
CA LYS A 203 7.77 10.55 -12.70
C LYS A 203 7.65 10.19 -14.18
N GLN A 204 6.54 9.59 -14.60
CA GLN A 204 6.27 9.29 -16.01
C GLN A 204 5.57 10.44 -16.75
N HIS A 205 5.24 11.54 -16.07
CA HIS A 205 4.63 12.73 -16.64
C HIS A 205 5.61 13.90 -16.64
N PRO A 206 5.39 14.96 -17.44
CA PRO A 206 6.13 16.19 -17.24
C PRO A 206 5.84 16.80 -15.86
N ALA A 207 6.75 17.64 -15.36
CA ALA A 207 6.69 18.13 -13.98
C ALA A 207 5.44 18.98 -13.68
N ASP A 208 4.77 19.51 -14.70
CA ASP A 208 3.53 20.27 -14.58
C ASP A 208 2.35 19.46 -14.00
N ILE A 209 2.45 18.12 -13.97
CA ILE A 209 1.48 17.26 -13.26
C ILE A 209 1.30 17.65 -11.78
N ILE A 210 2.31 18.29 -11.17
CA ILE A 210 2.21 18.79 -9.79
C ILE A 210 1.07 19.80 -9.64
N HIS A 211 0.83 20.65 -10.65
CA HIS A 211 -0.29 21.60 -10.64
C HIS A 211 -1.62 20.87 -10.72
N PHE A 212 -1.74 19.90 -11.64
CA PHE A 212 -2.93 19.06 -11.76
C PHE A 212 -3.26 18.36 -10.43
N ILE A 213 -2.25 17.79 -9.75
CA ILE A 213 -2.46 17.11 -8.47
C ILE A 213 -2.95 18.10 -7.40
N ASN A 214 -2.31 19.26 -7.29
CA ASN A 214 -2.69 20.27 -6.31
C ASN A 214 -4.10 20.83 -6.52
N GLU A 215 -4.58 20.89 -7.77
CA GLU A 215 -5.94 21.37 -8.09
C GLU A 215 -7.02 20.32 -7.81
N ASN A 216 -6.69 19.03 -7.91
CA ASN A 216 -7.69 17.95 -7.88
C ASN A 216 -7.66 17.12 -6.59
N PHE A 217 -6.60 17.20 -5.78
CA PHE A 217 -6.43 16.37 -4.60
C PHE A 217 -5.91 17.17 -3.40
N ASP A 218 -6.38 16.82 -2.21
CA ASP A 218 -5.67 17.21 -0.99
C ASP A 218 -4.41 16.34 -0.86
N ALA A 219 -3.24 16.98 -0.82
CA ALA A 219 -1.97 16.29 -0.60
C ALA A 219 -1.95 15.50 0.73
N ALA A 220 -2.84 15.83 1.67
CA ALA A 220 -3.05 15.07 2.89
C ALA A 220 -3.55 13.65 2.68
N ASP A 221 -4.33 13.47 1.62
CA ASP A 221 -5.01 12.22 1.30
C ASP A 221 -4.18 11.33 0.37
N LEU A 222 -3.02 11.83 -0.10
CA LEU A 222 -2.12 11.11 -0.99
C LEU A 222 -0.89 10.58 -0.24
N SER A 223 -0.56 9.32 -0.51
CA SER A 223 0.62 8.65 0.04
C SER A 223 1.80 8.79 -0.93
N ILE A 224 2.54 9.89 -0.83
CA ILE A 224 3.68 10.21 -1.71
C ILE A 224 4.89 10.65 -0.88
N SER A 225 6.05 10.08 -1.19
CA SER A 225 7.36 10.57 -0.76
C SER A 225 7.74 11.81 -1.59
N TRP A 226 7.12 12.96 -1.30
CA TRP A 226 7.20 14.16 -2.16
C TRP A 226 8.62 14.68 -2.42
N LEU A 227 9.54 14.50 -1.47
CA LEU A 227 10.93 14.96 -1.58
C LEU A 227 11.85 13.95 -2.31
N ASP A 228 11.33 12.75 -2.62
CA ASP A 228 11.99 11.74 -3.46
C ASP A 228 11.68 11.93 -4.95
N LEU A 229 10.83 12.92 -5.28
CA LEU A 229 10.60 13.34 -6.65
C LEU A 229 11.83 14.08 -7.20
N PRO A 230 12.08 14.04 -8.52
CA PRO A 230 13.19 14.79 -9.11
C PRO A 230 13.06 16.29 -8.87
N THR A 231 14.20 16.97 -8.87
CA THR A 231 14.35 18.41 -8.63
C THR A 231 13.29 19.28 -9.32
N ASP A 232 13.04 19.03 -10.61
CA ASP A 232 12.12 19.85 -11.40
C ASP A 232 10.67 19.79 -10.91
N TYR A 233 10.28 18.68 -10.28
CA TYR A 233 8.97 18.51 -9.66
C TYR A 233 8.92 19.22 -8.31
N ILE A 234 9.99 19.10 -7.51
CA ILE A 234 10.12 19.79 -6.22
C ILE A 234 10.03 21.30 -6.40
N ASN A 235 10.61 21.83 -7.49
CA ASN A 235 10.55 23.25 -7.84
C ASN A 235 9.11 23.76 -8.02
N LEU A 236 8.18 22.89 -8.43
CA LEU A 236 6.78 23.21 -8.67
C LEU A 236 5.88 22.92 -7.47
N LEU A 237 6.43 22.34 -6.37
CA LEU A 237 5.63 22.04 -5.19
C LEU A 237 5.09 23.34 -4.55
N PRO A 238 3.77 23.40 -4.31
CA PRO A 238 3.15 24.40 -3.46
C PRO A 238 3.76 24.39 -2.06
N ASN A 239 3.86 25.57 -1.43
CA ASN A 239 4.51 25.73 -0.13
C ASN A 239 3.88 24.83 0.95
N ASN A 240 2.55 24.68 0.99
CA ASN A 240 1.85 23.79 1.93
C ASN A 240 2.29 22.32 1.79
N ILE A 241 2.44 21.83 0.55
CA ILE A 241 2.88 20.45 0.29
C ILE A 241 4.34 20.29 0.69
N PHE A 242 5.21 21.21 0.25
CA PHE A 242 6.63 21.17 0.58
C PHE A 242 6.88 21.21 2.10
N GLN A 243 6.24 22.14 2.82
CA GLN A 243 6.37 22.25 4.28
C GLN A 243 5.90 20.99 5.00
N ARG A 244 4.79 20.40 4.56
CA ARG A 244 4.30 19.15 5.13
C ARG A 244 5.30 18.01 4.94
N ALA A 245 5.85 17.87 3.74
CA ALA A 245 6.82 16.84 3.42
C ALA A 245 8.12 17.03 4.22
N LEU A 246 8.63 18.26 4.29
CA LEU A 246 9.82 18.60 5.07
C LEU A 246 9.61 18.31 6.57
N ASN A 247 8.48 18.74 7.14
CA ASN A 247 8.13 18.42 8.54
C ASN A 247 8.05 16.92 8.81
N GLY A 248 7.61 16.13 7.81
CA GLY A 248 7.62 14.67 7.88
C GLY A 248 9.02 14.09 8.06
N ILE A 249 10.00 14.56 7.28
CA ILE A 249 11.40 14.17 7.40
C ILE A 249 11.96 14.59 8.76
N LEU A 250 11.76 15.85 9.15
CA LEU A 250 12.28 16.37 10.42
C LEU A 250 11.74 15.59 11.63
N ARG A 251 10.46 15.23 11.61
CA ARG A 251 9.84 14.43 12.68
C ARG A 251 10.42 13.02 12.75
N THR A 252 10.70 12.40 11.60
CA THR A 252 11.31 11.06 11.55
C THR A 252 12.69 11.06 12.18
N HIS A 253 13.46 12.13 11.96
CA HIS A 253 14.83 12.30 12.43
C HIS A 253 14.95 13.20 13.67
N SER A 254 13.86 13.39 14.43
CA SER A 254 13.85 14.38 15.53
C SER A 254 14.69 13.98 16.74
N TYR A 255 14.92 12.67 16.92
CA TYR A 255 15.62 12.14 18.08
C TYR A 255 17.13 12.42 18.03
N ASP A 256 17.79 12.14 16.91
CA ASP A 256 19.23 12.32 16.73
C ASP A 256 19.60 13.55 15.89
N LYS A 257 18.60 14.19 15.26
CA LYS A 257 18.75 15.35 14.38
C LYS A 257 19.68 15.11 13.19
N LYS A 258 19.71 13.87 12.69
CA LYS A 258 20.53 13.46 11.55
C LYS A 258 19.63 13.00 10.41
N ILE A 259 19.63 13.72 9.30
CA ILE A 259 18.81 13.40 8.13
C ILE A 259 19.68 12.68 7.12
N ASP A 260 19.30 11.50 6.66
CA ASP A 260 20.07 10.78 5.64
C ASP A 260 20.12 11.58 4.33
N TYR A 261 21.29 11.65 3.69
CA TYR A 261 21.49 12.42 2.45
C TYR A 261 20.46 12.09 1.38
N ILE A 262 20.09 10.81 1.25
CA ILE A 262 19.16 10.34 0.24
C ILE A 262 17.79 11.02 0.34
N ASP A 263 17.30 11.25 1.57
CA ASP A 263 15.99 11.83 1.87
C ASP A 263 15.86 13.30 1.44
N VAL A 264 16.99 14.00 1.27
CA VAL A 264 17.03 15.45 0.95
C VAL A 264 17.85 15.78 -0.28
N SER A 265 18.41 14.78 -0.95
CA SER A 265 19.31 14.95 -2.10
C SER A 265 18.68 15.75 -3.24
N ASN A 266 17.41 15.46 -3.59
CA ASN A 266 16.68 16.20 -4.62
C ASN A 266 16.35 17.63 -4.18
N VAL A 267 16.05 17.84 -2.89
CA VAL A 267 15.78 19.18 -2.33
C VAL A 267 17.01 20.07 -2.40
N LEU A 268 18.20 19.52 -2.12
CA LEU A 268 19.48 20.22 -2.27
C LEU A 268 19.78 20.62 -3.71
N GLY A 269 19.19 19.95 -4.69
CA GLY A 269 19.27 20.32 -6.11
C GLY A 269 18.24 21.37 -6.53
N SER A 270 17.23 21.65 -5.71
CA SER A 270 16.03 22.41 -6.07
C SER A 270 16.09 23.89 -5.69
N SER A 271 15.11 24.64 -6.15
CA SER A 271 14.84 26.03 -5.75
C SER A 271 14.55 26.16 -4.24
N ARG A 272 14.26 25.05 -3.55
CA ARG A 272 13.98 24.96 -2.11
C ARG A 272 15.23 24.67 -1.26
N GLU A 273 16.42 24.61 -1.85
CA GLU A 273 17.68 24.36 -1.12
C GLU A 273 17.89 25.30 0.07
N ASN A 274 17.68 26.60 -0.11
CA ASN A 274 17.90 27.60 0.94
C ASN A 274 16.89 27.48 2.09
N GLU A 275 15.68 27.06 1.78
CA GLU A 275 14.63 26.82 2.77
C GLU A 275 14.98 25.61 3.66
N LEU A 276 15.43 24.50 3.04
CA LEU A 276 15.95 23.34 3.77
C LEU A 276 17.12 23.75 4.70
N LYS A 277 18.12 24.48 4.17
CA LYS A 277 19.27 24.94 4.96
C LYS A 277 18.85 25.78 6.16
N SER A 278 17.92 26.73 5.94
CA SER A 278 17.44 27.64 6.99
C SER A 278 16.75 26.87 8.12
N VAL A 279 15.89 25.91 7.77
CA VAL A 279 15.18 25.06 8.73
C VAL A 279 16.14 24.16 9.48
N MET A 280 17.09 23.53 8.78
CA MET A 280 18.11 22.70 9.41
C MET A 280 18.95 23.49 10.43
N ALA A 281 19.41 24.68 10.05
CA ALA A 281 20.19 25.55 10.93
C ALA A 281 19.38 25.99 12.16
N MET A 282 18.12 26.37 11.97
CA MET A 282 17.22 26.82 13.04
C MET A 282 16.99 25.72 14.09
N PHE A 283 16.80 24.47 13.66
CA PHE A 283 16.48 23.36 14.56
C PHE A 283 17.69 22.48 14.93
N GLY A 284 18.87 22.76 14.36
CA GLY A 284 20.12 22.06 14.64
C GLY A 284 20.20 20.66 14.00
N TYR A 285 19.60 20.47 12.83
CA TYR A 285 19.74 19.23 12.05
C TYR A 285 21.02 19.23 11.22
N ARG A 286 21.54 18.03 10.95
CA ARG A 286 22.71 17.81 10.08
C ARG A 286 22.43 16.69 9.09
N ILE A 287 23.06 16.72 7.92
CA ILE A 287 22.96 15.64 6.96
C ILE A 287 23.89 14.49 7.35
N ASN A 288 23.37 13.27 7.37
CA ASN A 288 24.11 12.04 7.60
C ASN A 288 24.56 11.46 6.24
N VAL A 289 25.85 11.21 6.08
CA VAL A 289 26.45 10.77 4.80
C VAL A 289 27.64 9.83 5.05
N GLU A 290 27.90 8.90 4.14
CA GLU A 290 29.00 7.93 4.29
C GLU A 290 30.38 8.61 4.15
N GLU A 291 31.38 8.16 4.93
CA GLU A 291 32.73 8.78 5.00
C GLU A 291 33.48 8.86 3.66
N GLU A 292 33.21 7.95 2.73
CA GLU A 292 33.89 7.87 1.43
C GLU A 292 32.97 8.22 0.24
N SER A 293 31.78 8.75 0.53
CA SER A 293 30.78 9.00 -0.50
C SER A 293 31.11 10.25 -1.35
N PRO A 294 30.89 10.21 -2.68
CA PRO A 294 31.13 11.37 -3.55
C PRO A 294 30.24 12.58 -3.19
N GLU A 295 29.10 12.35 -2.53
CA GLU A 295 28.15 13.36 -2.06
C GLU A 295 28.77 14.32 -1.03
N LEU A 296 29.85 13.93 -0.34
CA LEU A 296 30.60 14.82 0.56
C LEU A 296 31.10 16.08 -0.13
N LYS A 297 31.50 15.98 -1.41
CA LYS A 297 31.94 17.14 -2.19
C LYS A 297 30.78 18.11 -2.42
N ILE A 298 29.58 17.58 -2.66
CA ILE A 298 28.36 18.36 -2.89
C ILE A 298 28.01 19.15 -1.61
N LEU A 299 28.00 18.47 -0.46
CA LEU A 299 27.67 19.08 0.82
C LEU A 299 28.66 20.18 1.23
N LYS A 300 29.96 19.93 1.05
CA LYS A 300 31.02 20.94 1.28
C LYS A 300 30.83 22.17 0.39
N ASN A 301 30.62 21.96 -0.91
CA ASN A 301 30.43 23.05 -1.88
C ASN A 301 29.18 23.89 -1.58
N LYS A 302 28.12 23.26 -1.07
CA LYS A 302 26.87 23.93 -0.70
C LYS A 302 26.88 24.53 0.71
N ALA A 303 27.97 24.41 1.45
CA ALA A 303 28.08 24.85 2.85
C ALA A 303 26.93 24.31 3.73
N VAL A 304 26.63 23.01 3.60
CA VAL A 304 25.61 22.33 4.40
C VAL A 304 26.29 21.61 5.56
N ASP A 305 25.72 21.69 6.77
CA ASP A 305 26.21 20.95 7.92
C ASP A 305 25.93 19.45 7.78
N PHE A 306 26.97 18.63 7.98
CA PHE A 306 26.88 17.17 7.87
C PHE A 306 27.69 16.44 8.94
N VAL A 307 27.38 15.16 9.12
CA VAL A 307 28.12 14.19 9.92
C VAL A 307 28.36 12.94 9.09
N THR A 308 29.46 12.25 9.35
CA THR A 308 29.84 11.06 8.60
C THR A 308 29.64 9.78 9.40
N PHE A 309 29.40 8.68 8.69
CA PHE A 309 29.36 7.33 9.26
C PHE A 309 30.21 6.35 8.44
N PRO A 310 30.79 5.32 9.08
CA PRO A 310 31.64 4.34 8.41
C PRO A 310 30.83 3.48 7.44
N GLN A 311 31.45 3.08 6.34
CA GLN A 311 30.84 2.19 5.35
C GLN A 311 30.44 0.84 5.96
N ASP A 312 29.21 0.38 5.65
CA ASP A 312 28.76 -0.95 6.04
C ASP A 312 29.54 -2.03 5.27
N LYS A 313 30.35 -2.82 5.98
CA LYS A 313 31.15 -3.90 5.40
C LYS A 313 30.29 -5.00 4.73
N ASN A 314 29.00 -5.11 5.07
CA ASN A 314 28.08 -6.04 4.41
C ASN A 314 27.56 -5.52 3.07
N SER A 315 27.38 -4.20 2.90
CA SER A 315 26.91 -3.63 1.63
C SER A 315 27.97 -3.76 0.52
N ALA A 316 29.24 -3.65 0.89
CA ALA A 316 30.38 -3.85 -0.02
C ALA A 316 30.48 -5.29 -0.56
N ARG A 317 30.01 -6.30 0.20
CA ARG A 317 29.98 -7.72 -0.23
C ARG A 317 28.88 -8.04 -1.24
N MET A 318 27.87 -7.18 -1.40
CA MET A 318 26.73 -7.42 -2.32
C MET A 318 26.91 -6.88 -3.74
N LYS A 319 28.04 -6.25 -4.06
CA LYS A 319 28.37 -5.88 -5.45
C LYS A 319 28.93 -7.09 -6.20
N SER A 320 28.09 -8.07 -6.51
CA SER A 320 28.47 -9.15 -7.43
C SER A 320 28.79 -8.56 -8.81
N ASP A 321 29.84 -9.04 -9.48
CA ASP A 321 30.19 -8.60 -10.83
C ASP A 321 29.21 -9.16 -11.88
N SER A 322 29.22 -8.59 -13.10
CA SER A 322 28.33 -9.00 -14.19
C SER A 322 28.40 -10.49 -14.54
N ALA A 323 29.59 -11.10 -14.51
CA ALA A 323 29.75 -12.51 -14.87
C ALA A 323 29.16 -13.43 -13.79
N SER A 324 29.30 -13.06 -12.52
CA SER A 324 28.66 -13.77 -11.40
C SER A 324 27.13 -13.70 -11.50
N ARG A 325 26.55 -12.50 -11.73
CA ARG A 325 25.10 -12.33 -11.92
C ARG A 325 24.57 -13.14 -13.10
N PHE A 326 25.29 -13.13 -14.22
CA PHE A 326 24.90 -13.86 -15.41
C PHE A 326 24.77 -15.36 -15.15
N LYS A 327 25.71 -15.96 -14.39
CA LYS A 327 25.63 -17.38 -13.99
C LYS A 327 24.45 -17.67 -13.06
N GLU A 328 24.01 -16.68 -12.29
CA GLU A 328 22.83 -16.83 -11.43
C GLU A 328 21.50 -16.67 -12.20
N GLY A 329 21.54 -16.39 -13.50
CA GLY A 329 20.35 -16.10 -14.30
C GLY A 329 19.86 -14.66 -14.15
N ILE A 330 20.75 -13.73 -13.78
CA ILE A 330 20.45 -12.31 -13.61
C ILE A 330 21.14 -11.48 -14.69
N LEU A 331 20.41 -10.55 -15.31
CA LEU A 331 20.95 -9.65 -16.32
C LEU A 331 20.30 -8.25 -16.22
N LYS A 332 21.09 -7.21 -16.45
CA LYS A 332 20.65 -5.80 -16.46
C LYS A 332 21.11 -5.08 -17.72
N GLN A 333 20.52 -3.91 -18.00
CA GLN A 333 20.96 -3.03 -19.09
C GLN A 333 22.46 -2.67 -19.00
N GLU A 334 23.00 -2.53 -17.79
CA GLU A 334 24.41 -2.27 -17.51
C GLU A 334 25.34 -3.38 -18.05
N ASP A 335 24.82 -4.60 -18.22
CA ASP A 335 25.57 -5.77 -18.70
C ASP A 335 25.71 -5.81 -20.24
N LYS A 336 25.46 -4.68 -20.93
CA LYS A 336 25.54 -4.53 -22.40
C LYS A 336 26.81 -5.12 -23.02
N ALA A 337 27.97 -4.97 -22.37
CA ALA A 337 29.23 -5.53 -22.86
C ALA A 337 29.18 -7.06 -22.91
N LEU A 338 28.69 -7.68 -21.84
CA LEU A 338 28.53 -9.12 -21.72
C LEU A 338 27.49 -9.66 -22.72
N ILE A 339 26.35 -8.95 -22.88
CA ILE A 339 25.30 -9.30 -23.85
C ILE A 339 25.87 -9.39 -25.27
N LYS A 340 26.71 -8.42 -25.63
CA LYS A 340 27.40 -8.40 -26.93
C LYS A 340 28.44 -9.51 -27.06
N GLU A 341 29.27 -9.72 -26.03
CA GLU A 341 30.30 -10.78 -26.00
C GLU A 341 29.68 -12.18 -26.18
N LYS A 342 28.57 -12.44 -25.48
CA LYS A 342 27.83 -13.70 -25.55
C LYS A 342 26.89 -13.81 -26.75
N ALA A 343 26.81 -12.76 -27.58
CA ALA A 343 25.94 -12.67 -28.76
C ALA A 343 24.46 -13.01 -28.48
N LEU A 344 23.97 -12.67 -27.29
CA LEU A 344 22.60 -12.95 -26.86
C LEU A 344 21.60 -12.24 -27.76
N LYS A 345 20.51 -12.93 -28.10
CA LYS A 345 19.38 -12.34 -28.82
C LYS A 345 18.38 -11.69 -27.84
N SER A 346 17.49 -10.88 -28.38
CA SER A 346 16.44 -10.23 -27.59
C SER A 346 15.61 -11.22 -26.78
N TYR A 347 15.23 -12.35 -27.39
CA TYR A 347 14.50 -13.40 -26.71
C TYR A 347 15.35 -14.19 -25.70
N ASP A 348 16.67 -14.29 -25.86
CA ASP A 348 17.55 -14.94 -24.88
C ASP A 348 17.62 -14.09 -23.60
N VAL A 349 17.78 -12.77 -23.78
CA VAL A 349 17.80 -11.80 -22.68
C VAL A 349 16.51 -11.82 -21.85
N ALA A 350 15.37 -12.07 -22.48
CA ALA A 350 14.09 -12.19 -21.79
C ALA A 350 14.03 -13.35 -20.78
N GLY A 351 14.89 -14.36 -20.94
CA GLY A 351 14.99 -15.50 -20.03
C GLY A 351 15.80 -15.22 -18.75
N PHE A 352 16.23 -13.98 -18.51
CA PHE A 352 16.96 -13.55 -17.31
C PHE A 352 16.08 -12.68 -16.41
N ALA A 353 16.30 -12.78 -15.09
CA ALA A 353 15.60 -11.99 -14.09
C ALA A 353 16.42 -10.79 -13.60
N ASN A 354 15.81 -9.93 -12.78
CA ASN A 354 16.56 -9.02 -11.91
C ASN A 354 17.03 -9.71 -10.63
N GLN A 355 17.69 -8.94 -9.75
CA GLN A 355 18.12 -9.39 -8.42
C GLN A 355 16.97 -9.79 -7.49
N ASN A 356 15.74 -9.34 -7.78
CA ASN A 356 14.52 -9.76 -7.08
C ASN A 356 13.83 -10.93 -7.79
N TYR A 357 14.53 -11.62 -8.69
CA TYR A 357 14.08 -12.82 -9.40
C TYR A 357 12.83 -12.60 -10.27
N SER A 358 12.53 -11.36 -10.64
CA SER A 358 11.36 -11.03 -11.44
C SER A 358 11.70 -10.99 -12.94
N ALA A 359 10.86 -11.63 -13.75
CA ALA A 359 10.96 -11.62 -15.20
C ALA A 359 10.58 -10.24 -15.76
N LEU A 360 11.19 -9.88 -16.90
CA LEU A 360 10.98 -8.60 -17.60
C LEU A 360 11.13 -7.36 -16.70
N ALA A 361 11.93 -7.46 -15.63
CA ALA A 361 12.04 -6.38 -14.66
C ALA A 361 12.67 -5.10 -15.19
N ASP A 362 13.64 -5.26 -16.09
CA ASP A 362 14.36 -4.19 -16.74
C ASP A 362 13.90 -4.13 -18.20
N SER A 363 12.84 -3.38 -18.47
CA SER A 363 12.35 -3.21 -19.86
C SER A 363 13.34 -2.42 -20.72
N GLU A 364 14.23 -1.63 -20.11
CA GLU A 364 15.22 -0.82 -20.79
C GLU A 364 16.33 -1.65 -21.45
N ILE A 365 16.53 -2.90 -21.01
CA ILE A 365 17.45 -3.84 -21.64
C ILE A 365 17.11 -4.11 -23.11
N PHE A 366 15.82 -4.02 -23.49
CA PHE A 366 15.38 -4.27 -24.85
C PHE A 366 15.75 -3.15 -25.82
N LYS A 367 16.10 -1.94 -25.31
CA LYS A 367 16.64 -0.84 -26.13
C LYS A 367 18.01 -1.14 -26.72
N LEU A 368 18.65 -2.25 -26.31
CA LEU A 368 19.90 -2.74 -26.91
C LEU A 368 19.68 -3.41 -28.28
N PHE A 369 18.44 -3.72 -28.65
CA PHE A 369 18.05 -4.37 -29.89
C PHE A 369 17.21 -3.43 -30.76
N SER A 370 17.11 -3.70 -32.07
CA SER A 370 16.26 -2.89 -32.95
C SER A 370 14.77 -3.20 -32.71
N LYS A 371 13.90 -2.21 -32.95
CA LYS A 371 12.45 -2.40 -32.85
C LYS A 371 11.95 -3.54 -33.74
N GLU A 372 12.53 -3.72 -34.93
CA GLU A 372 12.19 -4.83 -35.84
C GLU A 372 12.49 -6.19 -35.22
N ASP A 373 13.61 -6.33 -34.52
CA ASP A 373 13.99 -7.60 -33.86
C ASP A 373 13.03 -7.93 -32.72
N ILE A 374 12.67 -6.94 -31.90
CA ILE A 374 11.68 -7.11 -30.83
C ILE A 374 10.31 -7.48 -31.41
N ARG A 375 9.82 -6.74 -32.42
CA ARG A 375 8.54 -7.02 -33.11
C ARG A 375 8.49 -8.45 -33.63
N LYS A 376 9.55 -8.90 -34.31
CA LYS A 376 9.63 -10.25 -34.88
C LYS A 376 9.63 -11.34 -33.79
N ASN A 377 10.29 -11.07 -32.67
CA ASN A 377 10.55 -12.08 -31.64
C ASN A 377 9.65 -11.96 -30.40
N ILE A 378 8.64 -11.08 -30.39
CA ILE A 378 7.85 -10.79 -29.19
C ILE A 378 7.27 -12.06 -28.54
N LYS A 379 6.72 -13.00 -29.31
CA LYS A 379 6.19 -14.25 -28.76
C LYS A 379 7.25 -15.09 -28.06
N LEU A 380 8.48 -15.13 -28.58
CA LEU A 380 9.62 -15.81 -27.95
C LEU A 380 10.09 -15.08 -26.70
N ILE A 381 10.12 -13.75 -26.73
CA ILE A 381 10.40 -12.91 -25.55
C ILE A 381 9.41 -13.23 -24.43
N LEU A 382 8.10 -13.27 -24.72
CA LEU A 382 7.06 -13.59 -23.73
C LEU A 382 7.21 -15.00 -23.18
N TYR A 383 7.43 -15.97 -24.07
CA TYR A 383 7.63 -17.36 -23.68
C TYR A 383 8.84 -17.50 -22.75
N ASN A 384 10.02 -17.01 -23.18
CA ASN A 384 11.26 -17.13 -22.41
C ASN A 384 11.19 -16.40 -21.06
N ALA A 385 10.49 -15.26 -20.99
CA ALA A 385 10.26 -14.58 -19.73
C ALA A 385 9.37 -15.37 -18.75
N MET A 386 8.39 -16.13 -19.24
CA MET A 386 7.53 -16.95 -18.38
C MET A 386 8.22 -18.25 -17.93
N ILE A 387 9.07 -18.83 -18.77
CA ILE A 387 9.74 -20.11 -18.49
C ILE A 387 11.17 -19.95 -17.96
N GLY A 388 11.66 -18.72 -17.84
CA GLY A 388 12.96 -18.39 -17.27
C GLY A 388 13.10 -18.95 -15.86
N LYS A 389 14.29 -19.48 -15.54
CA LYS A 389 14.57 -20.12 -14.27
C LYS A 389 15.74 -19.47 -13.57
N MET A 390 15.64 -19.38 -12.25
CA MET A 390 16.77 -19.07 -11.39
C MET A 390 17.58 -20.36 -11.18
N GLU A 391 18.83 -20.38 -11.65
CA GLU A 391 19.71 -21.53 -11.44
C GLU A 391 19.96 -21.78 -9.95
N SER A 392 20.10 -20.71 -9.16
CA SER A 392 20.37 -20.77 -7.72
C SER A 392 19.22 -21.33 -6.88
N LEU A 393 17.97 -21.20 -7.35
CA LEU A 393 16.76 -21.55 -6.59
C LEU A 393 15.93 -22.66 -7.26
N SER A 394 16.33 -23.13 -8.44
CA SER A 394 15.60 -24.14 -9.22
C SER A 394 14.10 -23.83 -9.39
N SER A 395 13.76 -22.55 -9.50
CA SER A 395 12.38 -22.05 -9.59
C SER A 395 12.21 -21.12 -10.79
N PHE A 396 10.98 -21.02 -11.28
CA PHE A 396 10.62 -20.05 -12.32
C PHE A 396 10.71 -18.63 -11.78
N HIS A 397 10.97 -17.68 -12.67
CA HIS A 397 10.97 -16.26 -12.34
C HIS A 397 9.60 -15.78 -11.84
N LEU A 398 9.62 -14.76 -10.99
CA LEU A 398 8.43 -14.09 -10.50
C LEU A 398 7.83 -13.20 -11.59
N LEU A 399 6.52 -13.29 -11.80
CA LEU A 399 5.80 -12.53 -12.84
C LEU A 399 5.18 -11.22 -12.32
N TYR A 400 5.70 -10.70 -11.22
CA TYR A 400 5.08 -9.60 -10.46
C TYR A 400 4.93 -8.29 -11.26
N ILE A 401 5.98 -7.90 -11.98
CA ILE A 401 5.99 -6.69 -12.84
C ILE A 401 5.66 -6.99 -14.30
N TYR A 402 5.35 -8.25 -14.60
CA TYR A 402 5.10 -8.70 -15.96
C TYR A 402 3.97 -7.93 -16.66
N PRO A 403 2.82 -7.64 -16.04
CA PRO A 403 1.69 -7.01 -16.73
C PRO A 403 2.03 -5.63 -17.33
N GLY A 404 2.61 -4.72 -16.55
CA GLY A 404 2.94 -3.38 -17.03
C GLY A 404 4.20 -3.34 -17.90
N ASN A 405 5.22 -4.13 -17.57
CA ASN A 405 6.44 -4.16 -18.37
C ASN A 405 6.22 -4.83 -19.73
N LEU A 406 5.29 -5.78 -19.83
CA LEU A 406 4.82 -6.31 -21.11
C LEU A 406 4.24 -5.19 -21.98
N LEU A 407 3.27 -4.44 -21.46
CA LEU A 407 2.66 -3.34 -22.21
C LEU A 407 3.69 -2.30 -22.62
N LYS A 408 4.66 -2.00 -21.75
CA LYS A 408 5.76 -1.08 -22.06
C LYS A 408 6.63 -1.58 -23.21
N ILE A 409 7.03 -2.85 -23.20
CA ILE A 409 7.82 -3.42 -24.30
C ILE A 409 7.04 -3.38 -25.62
N ILE A 410 5.73 -3.67 -25.59
CA ILE A 410 4.84 -3.57 -26.74
C ILE A 410 4.79 -2.14 -27.28
N ASP A 411 4.55 -1.16 -26.41
CA ASP A 411 4.39 0.24 -26.78
C ASP A 411 5.70 0.87 -27.30
N ASP A 412 6.81 0.69 -26.56
CA ASP A 412 8.13 1.23 -26.91
C ASP A 412 8.64 0.70 -28.28
N ASN A 413 8.17 -0.48 -28.70
CA ASN A 413 8.59 -1.15 -29.94
C ASN A 413 7.53 -1.13 -31.04
N GLU A 414 6.44 -0.37 -30.86
CA GLU A 414 5.37 -0.18 -31.85
C GLU A 414 4.78 -1.52 -32.34
N ILE A 415 4.55 -2.45 -31.40
CA ILE A 415 3.94 -3.73 -31.69
C ILE A 415 2.42 -3.55 -31.82
N GLU A 416 1.86 -3.89 -32.98
CA GLU A 416 0.42 -3.78 -33.23
C GLU A 416 -0.36 -4.79 -32.37
N ILE A 417 -1.21 -4.28 -31.48
CA ILE A 417 -2.09 -5.05 -30.59
C ILE A 417 -3.47 -4.40 -30.45
N ASP A 418 -4.45 -5.20 -30.00
CA ASP A 418 -5.78 -4.73 -29.64
C ASP A 418 -5.78 -4.11 -28.22
N TYR A 419 -5.37 -2.85 -28.11
CA TYR A 419 -5.38 -2.14 -26.82
C TYR A 419 -6.75 -2.15 -26.11
N PRO A 420 -7.91 -1.99 -26.80
CA PRO A 420 -9.21 -2.15 -26.16
C PRO A 420 -9.39 -3.49 -25.44
N LEU A 421 -8.93 -4.60 -26.04
CA LEU A 421 -8.98 -5.92 -25.39
C LEU A 421 -8.08 -6.01 -24.15
N PHE A 422 -6.89 -5.43 -24.20
CA PHE A 422 -5.98 -5.37 -23.05
C PHE A 422 -6.56 -4.50 -21.93
N PHE A 423 -7.16 -3.35 -22.26
CA PHE A 423 -7.82 -2.48 -21.29
C PHE A 423 -9.03 -3.15 -20.64
N LYS A 424 -9.83 -3.87 -21.42
CA LYS A 424 -10.93 -4.69 -20.88
C LYS A 424 -10.41 -5.76 -19.92
N SER A 425 -9.32 -6.45 -20.28
CA SER A 425 -8.69 -7.45 -19.41
C SER A 425 -8.17 -6.84 -18.11
N PHE A 426 -7.56 -5.66 -18.18
CA PHE A 426 -7.12 -4.89 -17.02
C PHE A 426 -8.30 -4.49 -16.11
N THR A 427 -9.40 -4.03 -16.70
CA THR A 427 -10.63 -3.67 -15.97
C THR A 427 -11.20 -4.88 -15.22
N VAL A 428 -11.29 -6.04 -15.88
CA VAL A 428 -11.72 -7.30 -15.24
C VAL A 428 -10.78 -7.70 -14.10
N PHE A 429 -9.47 -7.55 -14.28
CA PHE A 429 -8.51 -7.82 -13.21
C PHE A 429 -8.76 -6.94 -11.97
N LEU A 430 -8.99 -5.64 -12.14
CA LEU A 430 -9.33 -4.74 -11.03
C LEU A 430 -10.64 -5.10 -10.33
N GLU A 431 -11.66 -5.52 -11.09
CA GLU A 431 -12.94 -5.97 -10.55
C GLU A 431 -12.78 -7.24 -9.71
N LEU A 432 -12.01 -8.21 -10.21
CA LEU A 432 -11.66 -9.43 -9.47
C LEU A 432 -10.87 -9.10 -8.20
N SER A 433 -9.99 -8.10 -8.25
CA SER A 433 -9.26 -7.57 -7.10
C SER A 433 -10.12 -6.75 -6.13
N LEU A 434 -11.42 -6.57 -6.42
CA LEU A 434 -12.36 -5.75 -5.67
C LEU A 434 -11.94 -4.27 -5.54
N LEU A 435 -11.26 -3.75 -6.56
CA LEU A 435 -10.89 -2.34 -6.70
C LEU A 435 -11.95 -1.59 -7.53
N ASN A 436 -11.83 -0.28 -7.63
CA ASN A 436 -12.69 0.50 -8.52
C ASN A 436 -12.17 0.39 -9.96
N SER A 437 -13.07 0.03 -10.87
CA SER A 437 -12.80 -0.16 -12.31
C SER A 437 -13.63 0.78 -13.19
N ALA A 438 -14.40 1.69 -12.59
CA ALA A 438 -15.20 2.67 -13.30
C ALA A 438 -14.28 3.80 -13.80
N PHE A 439 -13.85 3.69 -15.06
CA PHE A 439 -12.96 4.64 -15.73
C PHE A 439 -13.66 5.56 -16.72
N GLN A 440 -14.95 5.34 -16.94
CA GLN A 440 -15.82 6.22 -17.72
C GLN A 440 -16.64 7.07 -16.75
N ASP A 441 -16.77 8.35 -17.07
CA ASP A 441 -17.60 9.31 -16.32
C ASP A 441 -19.10 9.08 -16.52
#